data_AF-A0A318Q590-F1
#
_entry.id   AF-A0A318Q590-F1
#
_cell.length_a   1.000
_cell.length_b   1.000
_cell.length_c   1.000
_cell.angle_alpha   90.00
_cell.angle_beta   90.00
_cell.angle_gamma   90.00
#
_symmetry.space_group_name_H-M   'P 1'
#
loop_
_entity.id
_entity.type
_entity.pdbx_description
1 polymer ?
#
loop_
_entity_poly.entity_id
_entity_poly.type
_entity_poly.pdbx_seq_one_letter_code
_entity_poly.pdbx_strand_id
1 'polypeptide(L)'
;MTDMSTLSAPARPEKAPSPLSMFEFWPGWIFYTPVVMYWIIMGLRYRDVSLPTAANPRIETGGLCGESKSSILNMAGETARRWIAPYTMVETGRNDTARALQAMEHAGLSFPVVLKPDIGCNGTGVKLVGDAAALTQALAAFPRRVSLMLQRLIPYSYEVGIFYIRHPDEAHGRITSMTYKEVPVLVGDGRSTVEELLHADPRTRLVPQIYVPRLRERLAQVPAAGETLPLVFTGNHCKGAIFHNCTADVTPELEARIDGIMHDIPDFHFGRIDVKAESAASLLRGEKFEIIEINGVGSEATHIWDSRTTLREAYAAQFMHYRETFRIGAKKRSAGWKPSGAMTMLRCWLRQRRLLSSYPMND
;
A
#
# COMPACT_ATOMS: atom_id res chain seq x y z
N MET A 1 5.83 6.56 -20.65
CA MET A 1 5.03 7.72 -20.21
C MET A 1 3.62 7.24 -19.98
N THR A 2 3.15 7.21 -18.73
CA THR A 2 1.76 6.89 -18.41
C THR A 2 0.95 8.16 -18.65
N ASP A 3 -0.07 8.07 -19.49
CA ASP A 3 -0.87 9.23 -19.89
C ASP A 3 -1.70 9.75 -18.70
N MET A 4 -1.19 10.81 -18.04
CA MET A 4 -1.86 11.51 -16.95
C MET A 4 -2.83 12.59 -17.47
N SER A 5 -2.99 12.76 -18.79
CA SER A 5 -3.84 13.82 -19.36
C SER A 5 -5.33 13.69 -18.99
N THR A 6 -5.75 12.51 -18.53
CA THR A 6 -7.12 12.22 -18.12
C THR A 6 -7.41 12.44 -16.64
N LEU A 7 -6.40 12.72 -15.81
CA LEU A 7 -6.61 13.12 -14.41
C LEU A 7 -6.66 14.65 -14.35
N SER A 8 -7.67 15.19 -13.68
CA SER A 8 -7.84 16.63 -13.60
C SER A 8 -6.78 17.21 -12.67
N ALA A 9 -6.09 18.27 -13.13
CA ALA A 9 -5.38 19.15 -12.22
C ALA A 9 -6.39 19.77 -11.22
N PRO A 10 -6.05 19.90 -9.92
CA PRO A 10 -7.00 20.34 -8.91
C PRO A 10 -7.52 21.76 -9.16
N ALA A 11 -8.82 21.98 -8.93
CA ALA A 11 -9.56 23.22 -9.18
C ALA A 11 -9.26 24.39 -8.20
N ARG A 12 -8.06 24.50 -7.63
CA ARG A 12 -7.68 25.54 -6.66
C ARG A 12 -6.33 26.18 -7.03
N PRO A 13 -6.05 27.44 -6.64
CA PRO A 13 -4.85 28.14 -7.05
C PRO A 13 -3.61 27.29 -6.72
N GLU A 14 -2.91 26.84 -7.76
CA GLU A 14 -1.81 25.90 -7.65
C GLU A 14 -0.69 26.52 -6.82
N LYS A 15 -0.49 25.98 -5.62
CA LYS A 15 0.85 25.98 -5.04
C LYS A 15 1.73 25.25 -6.06
N ALA A 16 2.71 25.94 -6.63
CA ALA A 16 3.65 25.33 -7.57
C ALA A 16 4.19 24.02 -6.97
N PRO A 17 4.17 22.91 -7.71
CA PRO A 17 4.61 21.63 -7.20
C PRO A 17 6.09 21.74 -6.78
N SER A 18 6.36 21.43 -5.51
CA SER A 18 7.71 21.27 -4.99
C SER A 18 8.20 19.85 -5.33
N PRO A 19 9.51 19.63 -5.54
CA PRO A 19 10.05 18.28 -5.76
C PRO A 19 9.70 17.30 -4.62
N LEU A 20 9.52 17.80 -3.40
CA LEU A 20 9.13 17.03 -2.21
C LEU A 20 7.97 17.70 -1.46
N SER A 21 7.14 16.91 -0.78
CA SER A 21 6.25 17.44 0.26
C SER A 21 7.07 17.97 1.45
N MET A 22 6.58 19.03 2.08
CA MET A 22 7.27 19.72 3.19
C MET A 22 7.60 18.77 4.34
N PHE A 23 6.77 17.76 4.58
CA PHE A 23 6.85 16.84 5.70
C PHE A 23 7.12 15.38 5.29
N GLU A 24 7.37 15.12 4.00
CA GLU A 24 7.54 13.76 3.43
C GLU A 24 8.58 12.91 4.16
N PHE A 25 9.67 13.55 4.59
CA PHE A 25 10.80 12.89 5.26
C PHE A 25 11.07 13.45 6.66
N TRP A 26 10.08 14.08 7.30
CA TRP A 26 10.23 14.47 8.70
C TRP A 26 10.42 13.23 9.58
N PRO A 27 11.14 13.35 10.71
CA PRO A 27 11.18 12.30 11.70
C PRO A 27 9.74 11.88 12.07
N GLY A 28 9.43 10.59 11.93
CA GLY A 28 8.06 10.11 12.09
C GLY A 28 7.43 10.48 13.42
N TRP A 29 8.21 10.54 14.50
CA TRP A 29 7.71 10.97 15.81
C TRP A 29 7.18 12.41 15.81
N ILE A 30 7.75 13.32 15.01
CA ILE A 30 7.26 14.71 14.90
C ILE A 30 5.91 14.72 14.20
N PHE A 31 5.82 14.07 13.04
CA PHE A 31 4.61 14.06 12.24
C PHE A 31 3.47 13.28 12.92
N TYR A 32 3.75 12.13 13.54
CA TYR A 32 2.71 11.28 14.12
C TYR A 32 2.33 11.65 15.57
N THR A 33 3.07 12.53 16.27
CA THR A 33 2.71 12.92 17.65
C THR A 33 1.28 13.51 17.75
N PRO A 34 0.87 14.49 16.91
CA PRO A 34 -0.50 15.01 16.91
C PRO A 34 -1.56 13.92 16.64
N VAL A 35 -1.25 12.99 15.75
CA VAL A 35 -2.11 11.85 15.42
C VAL A 35 -2.31 10.92 16.61
N VAL A 36 -1.22 10.55 17.29
CA VAL A 36 -1.27 9.71 18.50
C VAL A 36 -2.02 10.40 19.62
N MET A 37 -1.80 11.70 19.85
CA MET A 37 -2.56 12.46 20.84
C MET A 37 -4.05 12.47 20.52
N TYR A 38 -4.43 12.68 19.25
CA TYR A 38 -5.82 12.62 18.82
C TYR A 38 -6.45 11.25 19.06
N TRP A 39 -5.73 10.16 18.75
CA TRP A 39 -6.16 8.80 19.03
C TRP A 39 -6.41 8.58 20.53
N ILE A 40 -5.52 9.05 21.40
CA ILE A 40 -5.68 8.94 22.86
C ILE A 40 -6.92 9.71 23.32
N ILE A 41 -7.12 10.95 22.85
CA ILE A 41 -8.30 11.77 23.18
C ILE A 41 -9.59 11.04 22.77
N MET A 42 -9.61 10.46 21.57
CA MET A 42 -10.75 9.67 21.09
C MET A 42 -10.93 8.38 21.91
N GLY A 43 -9.85 7.69 22.27
CA GLY A 43 -9.87 6.53 23.15
C GLY A 43 -10.47 6.84 24.52
N LEU A 44 -10.11 7.99 25.11
CA LEU A 44 -10.71 8.46 26.36
C LEU A 44 -12.20 8.77 26.19
N ARG A 45 -12.58 9.48 25.12
CA ARG A 45 -13.98 9.83 24.79
C ARG A 45 -14.87 8.59 24.67
N TYR A 46 -14.37 7.54 24.01
CA TYR A 46 -15.10 6.29 23.79
C TYR A 46 -14.86 5.23 24.88
N ARG A 47 -14.03 5.58 25.88
CA ARG A 47 -13.61 4.75 27.01
C ARG A 47 -12.93 3.44 26.60
N ASP A 48 -12.30 3.43 25.42
CA ASP A 48 -11.61 2.28 24.86
C ASP A 48 -10.65 2.73 23.74
N VAL A 49 -9.35 2.69 24.04
CA VAL A 49 -8.27 3.03 23.08
C VAL A 49 -8.13 2.01 21.95
N SER A 50 -8.70 0.81 22.11
CA SER A 50 -8.69 -0.26 21.11
C SER A 50 -9.95 -0.28 20.25
N LEU A 51 -10.92 0.60 20.49
CA LEU A 51 -12.20 0.62 19.79
C LEU A 51 -12.10 0.59 18.26
N PRO A 52 -11.13 1.27 17.61
CA PRO A 52 -10.98 1.20 16.16
C PRO A 52 -10.78 -0.22 15.62
N THR A 53 -10.22 -1.14 16.40
CA THR A 53 -10.06 -2.55 15.99
C THR A 53 -11.39 -3.27 15.75
N ALA A 54 -12.49 -2.77 16.31
CA ALA A 54 -13.83 -3.30 16.03
C ALA A 54 -14.43 -2.78 14.71
N ALA A 55 -13.78 -1.84 14.01
CA ALA A 55 -14.30 -1.29 12.77
C ALA A 55 -14.39 -2.34 11.65
N ASN A 56 -13.39 -3.22 11.54
CA ASN A 56 -13.39 -4.38 10.64
C ASN A 56 -13.29 -5.67 11.47
N PRO A 57 -14.35 -6.11 12.15
CA PRO A 57 -14.24 -7.06 13.25
C PRO A 57 -13.80 -8.48 12.85
N ARG A 58 -13.80 -8.80 11.56
CA ARG A 58 -13.32 -10.09 11.03
C ARG A 58 -11.83 -10.09 10.69
N ILE A 59 -11.19 -8.92 10.69
CA ILE A 59 -9.75 -8.78 10.45
C ILE A 59 -9.03 -8.77 11.79
N GLU A 60 -7.90 -9.45 11.90
CA GLU A 60 -7.05 -9.41 13.11
C GLU A 60 -6.72 -7.94 13.46
N THR A 61 -7.05 -7.54 14.69
CA THR A 61 -6.99 -6.14 15.17
C THR A 61 -7.71 -5.10 14.30
N GLY A 62 -8.70 -5.50 13.50
CA GLY A 62 -9.34 -4.62 12.51
C GLY A 62 -8.40 -4.22 11.35
N GLY A 63 -7.23 -4.85 11.25
CA GLY A 63 -6.14 -4.49 10.36
C GLY A 63 -5.31 -3.32 10.85
N LEU A 64 -5.23 -3.10 12.17
CA LEU A 64 -4.39 -2.06 12.76
C LEU A 64 -2.93 -2.48 12.88
N CYS A 65 -2.68 -3.73 13.28
CA CYS A 65 -1.36 -4.34 13.25
C CYS A 65 -1.43 -5.87 13.23
N GLY A 66 -0.42 -6.47 12.61
CA GLY A 66 -0.24 -7.92 12.55
C GLY A 66 -1.17 -8.64 11.59
N GLU A 67 -1.95 -7.92 10.77
CA GLU A 67 -2.87 -8.53 9.84
C GLU A 67 -2.18 -9.36 8.76
N SER A 68 -2.79 -10.50 8.46
CA SER A 68 -2.42 -11.39 7.35
C SER A 68 -3.12 -10.92 6.07
N LYS A 69 -2.34 -10.70 5.01
CA LYS A 69 -2.87 -10.34 3.67
C LYS A 69 -3.81 -11.42 3.17
N SER A 70 -3.38 -12.69 3.24
CA SER A 70 -4.19 -13.81 2.79
C SER A 70 -5.48 -13.96 3.58
N SER A 71 -5.48 -13.68 4.88
CA SER A 71 -6.70 -13.71 5.71
C SER A 71 -7.77 -12.77 5.18
N ILE A 72 -7.40 -11.54 4.80
CA ILE A 72 -8.33 -10.56 4.23
C ILE A 72 -8.81 -10.98 2.84
N LEU A 73 -7.87 -11.35 1.96
CA LEU A 73 -8.20 -11.73 0.58
C LEU A 73 -9.04 -13.01 0.50
N ASN A 74 -8.85 -13.97 1.42
CA ASN A 74 -9.63 -15.21 1.49
C ASN A 74 -11.12 -14.96 1.86
N MET A 75 -11.41 -13.84 2.53
CA MET A 75 -12.80 -13.45 2.87
C MET A 75 -13.59 -12.91 1.68
N ALA A 76 -12.92 -12.56 0.58
CA ALA A 76 -13.59 -12.11 -0.64
C ALA A 76 -14.55 -13.18 -1.16
N GLY A 77 -15.79 -12.78 -1.47
CA GLY A 77 -16.74 -13.61 -2.20
C GLY A 77 -16.45 -13.66 -3.69
N GLU A 78 -17.41 -14.15 -4.47
CA GLU A 78 -17.25 -14.33 -5.91
C GLU A 78 -17.06 -13.02 -6.69
N THR A 79 -17.62 -11.91 -6.17
CA THR A 79 -17.53 -10.61 -6.83
C THR A 79 -16.14 -10.04 -6.67
N ALA A 80 -15.64 -9.94 -5.44
CA ALA A 80 -14.34 -9.38 -5.12
C ALA A 80 -13.20 -10.25 -5.64
N ARG A 81 -13.32 -11.59 -5.61
CA ARG A 81 -12.28 -12.50 -6.13
C ARG A 81 -11.93 -12.27 -7.59
N ARG A 82 -12.88 -11.82 -8.43
CA ARG A 82 -12.62 -11.51 -9.85
C ARG A 82 -11.69 -10.32 -10.05
N TRP A 83 -11.60 -9.44 -9.06
CA TRP A 83 -10.74 -8.26 -9.09
C TRP A 83 -9.43 -8.49 -8.37
N ILE A 84 -9.30 -9.51 -7.52
CA ILE A 84 -8.07 -9.78 -6.79
C ILE A 84 -7.09 -10.54 -7.68
N ALA A 85 -5.85 -10.06 -7.75
CA ALA A 85 -4.80 -10.74 -8.50
C ALA A 85 -4.56 -12.15 -7.90
N PRO A 86 -4.62 -13.22 -8.73
CA PRO A 86 -4.42 -14.59 -8.28
C PRO A 86 -3.15 -14.77 -7.46
N TYR A 87 -3.25 -15.53 -6.37
CA TYR A 87 -2.13 -15.81 -5.48
C TYR A 87 -2.22 -17.21 -4.88
N THR A 88 -1.08 -17.66 -4.37
CA THR A 88 -0.98 -18.87 -3.55
C THR A 88 -0.08 -18.60 -2.34
N MET A 89 -0.18 -19.45 -1.32
CA MET A 89 0.57 -19.32 -0.07
C MET A 89 1.58 -20.47 0.07
N VAL A 90 2.78 -20.14 0.54
CA VAL A 90 3.82 -21.12 0.90
C VAL A 90 4.43 -20.75 2.24
N GLU A 91 4.73 -21.75 3.07
CA GLU A 91 5.47 -21.54 4.32
C GLU A 91 6.92 -22.00 4.15
N THR A 92 7.88 -21.14 4.49
CA THR A 92 9.31 -21.47 4.45
C THR A 92 9.65 -22.58 5.45
N GLY A 93 10.45 -23.56 5.04
CA GLY A 93 10.66 -24.80 5.77
C GLY A 93 11.64 -25.74 5.06
N ARG A 94 11.18 -26.96 4.74
CA ARG A 94 11.95 -27.93 3.95
C ARG A 94 11.37 -28.01 2.53
N ASN A 95 12.25 -28.15 1.54
CA ASN A 95 11.90 -28.28 0.12
C ASN A 95 11.05 -27.11 -0.40
N ASP A 96 11.37 -25.90 0.05
CA ASP A 96 10.57 -24.70 -0.17
C ASP A 96 10.32 -24.42 -1.65
N THR A 97 11.35 -24.49 -2.49
CA THR A 97 11.23 -24.27 -3.93
C THR A 97 10.25 -25.26 -4.58
N ALA A 98 10.38 -26.55 -4.29
CA ALA A 98 9.50 -27.57 -4.87
C ALA A 98 8.04 -27.37 -4.46
N ARG A 99 7.81 -27.08 -3.16
CA ARG A 99 6.46 -26.77 -2.65
C ARG A 99 5.89 -25.49 -3.26
N ALA A 100 6.71 -24.47 -3.44
CA ALA A 100 6.31 -23.21 -4.06
C ALA A 100 5.94 -23.41 -5.54
N LEU A 101 6.75 -24.13 -6.31
CA LEU A 101 6.47 -24.45 -7.71
C LEU A 101 5.17 -25.27 -7.84
N GLN A 102 4.99 -26.29 -6.99
CA GLN A 102 3.76 -27.08 -6.96
C GLN A 102 2.54 -26.19 -6.61
N ALA A 103 2.66 -25.31 -5.62
CA ALA A 103 1.59 -24.41 -5.23
C ALA A 103 1.25 -23.39 -6.33
N MET A 104 2.25 -22.93 -7.09
CA MET A 104 2.06 -22.07 -8.26
C MET A 104 1.33 -22.81 -9.37
N GLU A 105 1.72 -24.04 -9.69
CA GLU A 105 1.08 -24.87 -10.71
C GLU A 105 -0.41 -25.11 -10.40
N HIS A 106 -0.74 -25.49 -9.15
CA HIS A 106 -2.13 -25.69 -8.72
C HIS A 106 -2.97 -24.40 -8.78
N ALA A 107 -2.33 -23.24 -8.57
CA ALA A 107 -2.98 -21.93 -8.66
C ALA A 107 -2.97 -21.33 -10.08
N GLY A 108 -2.41 -22.03 -11.07
CA GLY A 108 -2.28 -21.53 -12.44
C GLY A 108 -1.35 -20.31 -12.57
N LEU A 109 -0.36 -20.19 -11.70
CA LEU A 109 0.60 -19.09 -11.70
C LEU A 109 1.85 -19.44 -12.51
N SER A 110 2.26 -18.51 -13.38
CA SER A 110 3.52 -18.57 -14.13
C SER A 110 4.41 -17.41 -13.76
N PHE A 111 5.73 -17.56 -13.97
CA PHE A 111 6.65 -16.45 -13.85
C PHE A 111 6.38 -15.36 -14.90
N PRO A 112 6.70 -14.08 -14.60
CA PRO A 112 7.17 -13.57 -13.32
C PRO A 112 6.07 -13.48 -12.24
N VAL A 113 6.44 -13.66 -10.97
CA VAL A 113 5.55 -13.52 -9.80
C VAL A 113 6.12 -12.57 -8.77
N VAL A 114 5.25 -11.98 -7.94
CA VAL A 114 5.63 -11.17 -6.79
C VAL A 114 5.60 -12.05 -5.54
N LEU A 115 6.73 -12.17 -4.87
CA LEU A 115 6.85 -12.81 -3.55
C LEU A 115 6.72 -11.74 -2.47
N LYS A 116 5.81 -11.90 -1.52
CA LYS A 116 5.65 -10.97 -0.39
C LYS A 116 5.31 -11.71 0.92
N PRO A 117 5.78 -11.25 2.09
CA PRO A 117 5.39 -11.85 3.35
C PRO A 117 3.91 -11.59 3.66
N ASP A 118 3.24 -12.62 4.20
CA ASP A 118 1.81 -12.56 4.51
C ASP A 118 1.51 -11.45 5.53
N ILE A 119 2.32 -11.37 6.58
CA ILE A 119 2.32 -10.27 7.55
C ILE A 119 3.48 -9.35 7.19
N GLY A 120 3.19 -8.10 6.84
CA GLY A 120 4.22 -7.13 6.50
C GLY A 120 3.63 -5.80 6.07
N CYS A 121 4.39 -4.73 6.18
CA CYS A 121 3.96 -3.38 5.81
C CYS A 121 5.05 -2.67 4.98
N ASN A 122 4.65 -1.60 4.28
CA ASN A 122 5.56 -0.69 3.59
C ASN A 122 6.47 -1.33 2.53
N GLY A 123 6.02 -2.44 1.91
CA GLY A 123 6.80 -3.17 0.90
C GLY A 123 7.97 -3.98 1.45
N THR A 124 8.08 -4.13 2.78
CA THR A 124 9.19 -4.87 3.41
C THR A 124 9.18 -6.33 2.98
N GLY A 125 10.30 -6.83 2.45
CA GLY A 125 10.44 -8.20 1.96
C GLY A 125 9.66 -8.49 0.67
N VAL A 126 9.25 -7.48 -0.10
CA VAL A 126 8.65 -7.74 -1.43
C VAL A 126 9.77 -8.00 -2.43
N LYS A 127 9.65 -9.07 -3.22
CA LYS A 127 10.60 -9.43 -4.28
C LYS A 127 9.92 -9.76 -5.60
N LEU A 128 10.54 -9.35 -6.70
CA LEU A 128 10.13 -9.74 -8.05
C LEU A 128 10.89 -11.01 -8.45
N VAL A 129 10.15 -12.08 -8.72
CA VAL A 129 10.72 -13.39 -9.03
C VAL A 129 10.48 -13.70 -10.50
N GLY A 130 11.56 -13.65 -11.30
CA GLY A 130 11.51 -13.87 -12.75
C GLY A 130 11.56 -15.34 -13.19
N ASP A 131 12.13 -16.22 -12.36
CA ASP A 131 12.30 -17.64 -12.69
C ASP A 131 12.46 -18.51 -11.42
N ALA A 132 12.63 -19.82 -11.61
CA ALA A 132 12.78 -20.78 -10.52
C ALA A 132 14.10 -20.63 -9.73
N ALA A 133 15.17 -20.13 -10.35
CA ALA A 133 16.44 -19.89 -9.67
C ALA A 133 16.32 -18.66 -8.76
N ALA A 134 15.74 -17.57 -9.25
CA ALA A 134 15.39 -16.38 -8.47
C ALA A 134 14.42 -16.73 -7.34
N LEU A 135 13.46 -17.63 -7.56
CA LEU A 135 12.54 -18.10 -6.52
C LEU A 135 13.30 -18.78 -5.38
N THR A 136 14.24 -19.66 -5.72
CA THR A 136 15.06 -20.38 -4.74
C THR A 136 15.90 -19.42 -3.90
N GLN A 137 16.53 -18.44 -4.54
CA GLN A 137 17.33 -17.42 -3.86
C GLN A 137 16.44 -16.55 -2.94
N ALA A 138 15.29 -16.11 -3.45
CA ALA A 138 14.35 -15.29 -2.70
C ALA A 138 13.84 -16.02 -1.45
N LEU A 139 13.40 -17.29 -1.58
CA LEU A 139 12.93 -18.10 -0.46
C LEU A 139 14.02 -18.34 0.59
N ALA A 140 15.27 -18.56 0.16
CA ALA A 140 16.40 -18.78 1.07
C ALA A 140 16.76 -17.53 1.88
N ALA A 141 16.41 -16.33 1.41
CA ALA A 141 16.63 -15.07 2.11
C ALA A 141 15.65 -14.83 3.28
N PHE A 142 14.53 -15.56 3.35
CA PHE A 142 13.59 -15.45 4.46
C PHE A 142 13.92 -16.41 5.61
N PRO A 143 13.61 -16.04 6.86
CA PRO A 143 13.61 -16.96 7.98
C PRO A 143 12.68 -18.15 7.75
N ARG A 144 12.93 -19.27 8.45
CA ARG A 144 12.04 -20.44 8.45
C ARG A 144 10.73 -20.14 9.18
N ARG A 145 9.66 -20.88 8.81
CA ARG A 145 8.29 -20.75 9.34
C ARG A 145 7.67 -19.38 9.12
N VAL A 146 7.97 -18.79 7.96
CA VAL A 146 7.37 -17.54 7.49
C VAL A 146 6.41 -17.88 6.36
N SER A 147 5.16 -17.47 6.49
CA SER A 147 4.17 -17.56 5.42
C SER A 147 4.44 -16.45 4.38
N LEU A 148 4.61 -16.88 3.14
CA LEU A 148 4.87 -16.03 1.98
C LEU A 148 3.73 -16.21 0.98
N MET A 149 3.36 -15.12 0.34
CA MET A 149 2.41 -15.07 -0.75
C MET A 149 3.17 -14.96 -2.07
N LEU A 150 2.86 -15.85 -3.00
CA LEU A 150 3.26 -15.77 -4.40
C LEU A 150 2.05 -15.28 -5.19
N GLN A 151 2.13 -14.06 -5.72
CA GLN A 151 1.02 -13.42 -6.43
C GLN A 151 1.42 -13.15 -7.89
N ARG A 152 0.48 -13.29 -8.81
CA ARG A 152 0.69 -12.94 -10.22
C ARG A 152 1.18 -11.49 -10.35
N LEU A 153 2.21 -11.27 -11.16
CA LEU A 153 2.59 -9.92 -11.54
C LEU A 153 1.52 -9.34 -12.46
N ILE A 154 0.83 -8.29 -12.01
CA ILE A 154 -0.13 -7.56 -12.84
C ILE A 154 0.66 -6.74 -13.87
N PRO A 155 0.38 -6.85 -15.19
CA PRO A 155 1.16 -6.20 -16.26
C PRO A 155 0.86 -4.70 -16.39
N TYR A 156 -0.04 -4.18 -15.56
CA TYR A 156 -0.44 -2.78 -15.54
C TYR A 156 0.58 -1.90 -14.81
N SER A 157 0.81 -0.71 -15.34
CA SER A 157 1.78 0.25 -14.79
C SER A 157 1.17 1.25 -13.81
N TYR A 158 -0.15 1.45 -13.84
CA TYR A 158 -0.82 2.49 -13.07
C TYR A 158 -1.21 1.98 -11.68
N GLU A 159 -0.37 2.20 -10.67
CA GLU A 159 -0.65 1.81 -9.28
C GLU A 159 -1.39 2.91 -8.51
N VAL A 160 -2.52 2.57 -7.89
CA VAL A 160 -3.37 3.53 -7.17
C VAL A 160 -3.77 2.98 -5.80
N GLY A 161 -3.63 3.81 -4.76
CA GLY A 161 -4.20 3.57 -3.44
C GLY A 161 -5.56 4.25 -3.31
N ILE A 162 -6.62 3.47 -3.06
CA ILE A 162 -8.01 3.95 -2.90
C ILE A 162 -8.42 3.72 -1.45
N PHE A 163 -8.82 4.76 -0.75
CA PHE A 163 -9.30 4.65 0.63
C PHE A 163 -10.82 4.64 0.66
N TYR A 164 -11.39 3.60 1.26
CA TYR A 164 -12.82 3.36 1.30
C TYR A 164 -13.33 3.39 2.74
N ILE A 165 -14.49 4.04 2.95
CA ILE A 165 -15.19 4.08 4.23
C ILE A 165 -16.68 3.80 4.01
N ARG A 166 -17.24 2.88 4.80
CA ARG A 166 -18.67 2.59 4.87
C ARG A 166 -19.10 2.37 6.31
N HIS A 167 -19.99 3.19 6.84
CA HIS A 167 -20.54 2.92 8.16
C HIS A 167 -21.52 1.74 8.13
N PRO A 168 -21.70 1.00 9.25
CA PRO A 168 -22.55 -0.20 9.28
C PRO A 168 -24.04 0.04 8.97
N ASP A 169 -24.49 1.28 9.12
CA ASP A 169 -25.84 1.79 8.87
C ASP A 169 -25.98 2.51 7.50
N GLU A 170 -24.90 2.57 6.71
CA GLU A 170 -24.92 3.13 5.37
C GLU A 170 -25.03 2.00 4.34
N ALA A 171 -25.96 2.14 3.38
CA ALA A 171 -26.12 1.18 2.30
C ALA A 171 -24.91 1.16 1.35
N HIS A 172 -24.26 2.30 1.18
CA HIS A 172 -23.12 2.51 0.30
C HIS A 172 -21.97 3.16 1.05
N GLY A 173 -20.75 2.74 0.74
CA GLY A 173 -19.54 3.42 1.15
C GLY A 173 -19.14 4.52 0.18
N ARG A 174 -18.04 5.19 0.52
CA ARG A 174 -17.47 6.30 -0.24
C ARG A 174 -15.95 6.18 -0.33
N ILE A 175 -15.39 6.68 -1.43
CA ILE A 175 -13.94 6.82 -1.57
C ILE A 175 -13.53 8.17 -0.97
N THR A 176 -12.75 8.15 0.11
CA THR A 176 -12.31 9.37 0.81
C THR A 176 -10.90 9.83 0.42
N SER A 177 -10.19 9.02 -0.35
CA SER A 177 -8.85 9.32 -0.83
C SER A 177 -8.53 8.47 -2.05
N MET A 178 -7.95 9.06 -3.08
CA MET A 178 -7.35 8.34 -4.20
C MET A 178 -5.95 8.89 -4.47
N THR A 179 -4.96 7.99 -4.52
CA THR A 179 -3.55 8.35 -4.65
C THR A 179 -2.91 7.58 -5.79
N TYR A 180 -2.46 8.28 -6.83
CA TYR A 180 -1.60 7.66 -7.84
C TYR A 180 -0.16 7.57 -7.32
N LYS A 181 0.45 6.40 -7.47
CA LYS A 181 1.82 6.13 -7.03
C LYS A 181 2.73 6.03 -8.25
N GLU A 182 3.35 7.14 -8.58
CA GLU A 182 4.31 7.22 -9.66
C GLU A 182 5.65 6.61 -9.25
N VAL A 183 6.19 5.78 -10.14
CA VAL A 183 7.56 5.27 -10.04
C VAL A 183 8.49 6.32 -10.68
N PRO A 184 9.37 6.99 -9.91
CA PRO A 184 10.32 7.92 -10.50
C PRO A 184 11.29 7.19 -11.43
N VAL A 185 11.64 7.86 -12.53
CA VAL A 185 12.48 7.34 -13.61
C VAL A 185 13.59 8.34 -13.90
N LEU A 186 14.83 7.86 -14.03
CA LEU A 186 15.91 8.63 -14.65
C LEU A 186 15.95 8.37 -16.15
N VAL A 187 16.24 9.40 -16.92
CA VAL A 187 16.43 9.30 -18.36
C VAL A 187 17.91 9.51 -18.67
N GLY A 188 18.51 8.54 -19.35
CA GLY A 188 19.89 8.62 -19.81
C GLY A 188 20.09 9.74 -20.82
N ASP A 189 21.23 10.41 -20.73
CA ASP A 189 21.70 11.38 -21.72
C ASP A 189 22.85 10.83 -22.59
N GLY A 190 23.25 9.57 -22.36
CA GLY A 190 24.35 8.89 -23.05
C GLY A 190 25.75 9.34 -22.62
N ARG A 191 25.89 10.19 -21.59
CA ARG A 191 27.16 10.78 -21.18
C ARG A 191 27.39 10.71 -19.68
N SER A 192 26.36 10.99 -18.88
CA SER A 192 26.43 11.00 -17.43
C SER A 192 26.15 9.65 -16.81
N THR A 193 26.81 9.38 -15.70
CA THR A 193 26.57 8.17 -14.92
C THR A 193 25.23 8.24 -14.20
N VAL A 194 24.69 7.10 -13.77
CA VAL A 194 23.47 7.04 -12.95
C VAL A 194 23.61 7.90 -11.69
N GLU A 195 24.77 7.92 -11.05
CA GLU A 195 25.04 8.75 -9.88
C GLU A 195 24.96 10.26 -10.20
N GLU A 196 25.58 10.69 -11.30
CA GLU A 196 25.52 12.09 -11.74
C GLU A 196 24.08 12.51 -12.08
N LEU A 197 23.33 11.65 -12.77
CA LEU A 197 21.93 11.89 -13.09
C LEU A 197 21.06 12.01 -11.82
N LEU A 198 21.31 11.18 -10.80
CA LEU A 198 20.64 11.29 -9.49
C LEU A 198 20.90 12.62 -8.79
N HIS A 199 22.13 13.15 -8.89
CA HIS A 199 22.49 14.43 -8.27
C HIS A 199 22.05 15.65 -9.09
N ALA A 200 21.86 15.49 -10.39
CA ALA A 200 21.35 16.52 -11.28
C ALA A 200 19.81 16.68 -11.19
N ASP A 201 19.07 15.58 -10.99
CA ASP A 201 17.61 15.61 -10.93
C ASP A 201 17.08 16.39 -9.71
N PRO A 202 16.11 17.32 -9.89
CA PRO A 202 15.64 18.21 -8.84
C PRO A 202 15.08 17.52 -7.59
N ARG A 203 14.50 16.32 -7.75
CA ARG A 203 13.91 15.53 -6.65
C ARG A 203 14.93 14.57 -6.07
N THR A 204 15.57 13.75 -6.89
CA THR A 204 16.42 12.65 -6.39
C THR A 204 17.65 13.17 -5.66
N ARG A 205 18.16 14.36 -6.03
CA ARG A 205 19.28 15.01 -5.34
C ARG A 205 18.99 15.37 -3.88
N LEU A 206 17.70 15.50 -3.52
CA LEU A 206 17.28 15.83 -2.16
C LEU A 206 17.17 14.59 -1.27
N VAL A 207 17.12 13.40 -1.86
CA VAL A 207 16.98 12.12 -1.16
C VAL A 207 17.89 11.00 -1.71
N PRO A 208 19.19 11.26 -1.97
CA PRO A 208 20.10 10.26 -2.55
C PRO A 208 20.22 9.01 -1.66
N GLN A 209 20.09 9.16 -0.33
CA GLN A 209 20.11 8.06 0.64
C GLN A 209 19.05 6.98 0.41
N ILE A 210 17.99 7.29 -0.36
CA ILE A 210 16.91 6.34 -0.70
C ILE A 210 17.27 5.51 -1.94
N TYR A 211 17.92 6.12 -2.94
CA TYR A 211 18.16 5.49 -4.25
C TYR A 211 19.55 4.84 -4.34
N VAL A 212 20.58 5.53 -3.85
CA VAL A 212 21.99 5.11 -3.97
C VAL A 212 22.24 3.69 -3.43
N PRO A 213 21.74 3.30 -2.24
CA PRO A 213 21.98 1.94 -1.73
C PRO A 213 21.42 0.83 -2.62
N ARG A 214 20.34 1.10 -3.37
CA ARG A 214 19.66 0.12 -4.23
C ARG A 214 20.28 0.03 -5.61
N LEU A 215 20.77 1.16 -6.12
CA LEU A 215 21.39 1.24 -7.43
C LEU A 215 22.90 1.02 -7.38
N ARG A 216 23.46 0.56 -6.25
CA ARG A 216 24.91 0.46 -6.01
C ARG A 216 25.67 -0.21 -7.16
N GLU A 217 25.15 -1.31 -7.69
CA GLU A 217 25.77 -2.06 -8.79
C GLU A 217 25.67 -1.35 -10.16
N ARG A 218 24.83 -0.32 -10.24
CA ARG A 218 24.50 0.44 -11.46
C ARG A 218 24.97 1.89 -11.42
N LEU A 219 25.47 2.40 -10.30
CA LEU A 219 25.82 3.82 -10.14
C LEU A 219 26.79 4.34 -11.19
N ALA A 220 27.79 3.53 -11.56
CA ALA A 220 28.81 3.87 -12.55
C ALA A 220 28.37 3.61 -14.00
N GLN A 221 27.18 3.05 -14.23
CA GLN A 221 26.66 2.84 -15.59
C GLN A 221 26.32 4.19 -16.22
N VAL A 222 26.56 4.33 -17.51
CA VAL A 222 26.11 5.47 -18.33
C VAL A 222 24.95 4.98 -19.20
N PRO A 223 23.69 5.29 -18.84
CA PRO A 223 22.53 4.86 -19.62
C PRO A 223 22.52 5.58 -20.97
N ALA A 224 22.09 4.88 -22.03
CA ALA A 224 22.02 5.46 -23.36
C ALA A 224 21.05 6.65 -23.42
N ALA A 225 21.23 7.55 -24.38
CA ALA A 225 20.33 8.68 -24.57
C ALA A 225 18.88 8.21 -24.78
N GLY A 226 17.97 8.64 -23.90
CA GLY A 226 16.56 8.23 -23.91
C GLY A 226 16.25 6.91 -23.20
N GLU A 227 17.26 6.19 -22.70
CA GLU A 227 17.07 4.99 -21.88
C GLU A 227 16.43 5.36 -20.54
N THR A 228 15.32 4.71 -20.18
CA THR A 228 14.62 4.95 -18.92
C THR A 228 15.03 3.95 -17.85
N LEU A 229 15.44 4.46 -16.69
CA LEU A 229 15.79 3.68 -15.52
C LEU A 229 14.79 3.95 -14.37
N PRO A 230 13.84 3.04 -14.10
CA PRO A 230 12.99 3.11 -12.91
C PRO A 230 13.82 2.99 -11.63
N LEU A 231 13.57 3.84 -10.63
CA LEU A 231 14.38 3.90 -9.42
C LEU A 231 13.88 3.02 -8.27
N VAL A 232 12.61 2.59 -8.33
CA VAL A 232 11.96 1.77 -7.32
C VAL A 232 11.00 0.79 -7.98
N PHE A 233 10.88 -0.41 -7.41
CA PHE A 233 9.84 -1.36 -7.83
C PHE A 233 8.53 -1.18 -7.06
N THR A 234 8.61 -0.88 -5.76
CA THR A 234 7.44 -0.76 -4.88
C THR A 234 6.85 0.65 -4.84
N GLY A 235 5.52 0.79 -4.95
CA GLY A 235 4.79 2.04 -4.78
C GLY A 235 4.68 2.50 -3.32
N ASN A 236 5.79 2.96 -2.73
CA ASN A 236 5.81 3.50 -1.36
C ASN A 236 6.62 4.81 -1.26
N HIS A 237 6.01 5.86 -0.71
CA HIS A 237 6.62 7.20 -0.59
C HIS A 237 7.94 7.19 0.18
N CYS A 238 8.00 6.49 1.32
CA CYS A 238 9.22 6.43 2.14
C CYS A 238 10.33 5.61 1.46
N LYS A 239 10.01 4.94 0.35
CA LYS A 239 10.95 4.21 -0.50
C LYS A 239 11.30 4.95 -1.79
N GLY A 240 10.69 6.10 -2.07
CA GLY A 240 11.02 6.96 -3.21
C GLY A 240 9.88 7.19 -4.21
N ALA A 241 8.80 6.41 -4.16
CA ALA A 241 7.65 6.61 -5.05
C ALA A 241 7.03 8.02 -4.84
N ILE A 242 6.55 8.62 -5.92
CA ILE A 242 5.92 9.96 -5.87
C ILE A 242 4.42 9.75 -5.75
N PHE A 243 3.79 10.38 -4.76
CA PHE A 243 2.36 10.27 -4.55
C PHE A 243 1.64 11.50 -5.07
N HIS A 244 0.62 11.29 -5.89
CA HIS A 244 -0.25 12.34 -6.41
C HIS A 244 -1.65 12.15 -5.86
N ASN A 245 -2.19 13.22 -5.27
CA ASN A 245 -3.56 13.27 -4.79
C ASN A 245 -4.50 13.41 -5.99
N CYS A 246 -5.24 12.34 -6.28
CA CYS A 246 -6.24 12.26 -7.33
C CYS A 246 -7.66 12.15 -6.74
N THR A 247 -7.86 12.53 -5.47
CA THR A 247 -9.16 12.38 -4.80
C THR A 247 -10.27 13.16 -5.50
N ALA A 248 -9.94 14.28 -6.15
CA ALA A 248 -10.89 15.08 -6.92
C ALA A 248 -11.37 14.39 -8.21
N ASP A 249 -10.65 13.38 -8.69
CA ASP A 249 -10.95 12.67 -9.93
C ASP A 249 -11.88 11.46 -9.71
N VAL A 250 -12.22 11.14 -8.46
CA VAL A 250 -13.10 10.02 -8.14
C VAL A 250 -14.45 10.23 -8.82
N THR A 251 -14.84 9.24 -9.62
CA THR A 251 -16.12 9.22 -10.33
C THR A 251 -17.16 8.37 -9.58
N PRO A 252 -18.46 8.60 -9.80
CA PRO A 252 -19.52 7.74 -9.29
C PRO A 252 -19.37 6.27 -9.72
N GLU A 253 -18.91 6.01 -10.94
CA GLU A 253 -18.71 4.66 -11.49
C GLU A 253 -17.60 3.90 -10.74
N LEU A 254 -16.47 4.57 -10.46
CA LEU A 254 -15.40 3.98 -9.68
C LEU A 254 -15.86 3.73 -8.23
N GLU A 255 -16.55 4.70 -7.62
CA GLU A 255 -17.07 4.55 -6.25
C GLU A 255 -18.05 3.38 -6.15
N ALA A 256 -19.02 3.27 -7.05
CA ALA A 256 -19.96 2.16 -7.10
C ALA A 256 -19.26 0.81 -7.32
N ARG A 257 -18.23 0.77 -8.18
CA ARG A 257 -17.44 -0.45 -8.41
C ARG A 257 -16.73 -0.88 -7.14
N ILE A 258 -16.03 0.03 -6.48
CA ILE A 258 -15.28 -0.27 -5.25
C ILE A 258 -16.24 -0.65 -4.12
N ASP A 259 -17.37 0.04 -3.98
CA ASP A 259 -18.41 -0.29 -3.00
C ASP A 259 -18.94 -1.70 -3.18
N GLY A 260 -19.26 -2.11 -4.43
CA GLY A 260 -19.71 -3.46 -4.73
C GLY A 260 -18.67 -4.54 -4.41
N ILE A 261 -17.38 -4.28 -4.67
CA ILE A 261 -16.29 -5.20 -4.32
C ILE A 261 -16.14 -5.29 -2.79
N MET A 262 -16.15 -4.16 -2.08
CA MET A 262 -15.96 -4.14 -0.62
C MET A 262 -17.17 -4.69 0.14
N HIS A 263 -18.39 -4.59 -0.41
CA HIS A 263 -19.58 -5.25 0.12
C HIS A 263 -19.45 -6.77 0.18
N ASP A 264 -18.77 -7.35 -0.81
CA ASP A 264 -18.56 -8.79 -0.93
C ASP A 264 -17.50 -9.32 0.05
N ILE A 265 -16.81 -8.44 0.78
CA ILE A 265 -15.94 -8.80 1.91
C ILE A 265 -16.73 -8.60 3.21
N PRO A 266 -17.06 -9.67 3.95
CA PRO A 266 -17.90 -9.58 5.14
C PRO A 266 -17.35 -8.60 6.18
N ASP A 267 -18.22 -7.69 6.63
CA ASP A 267 -17.92 -6.71 7.68
C ASP A 267 -16.66 -5.84 7.42
N PHE A 268 -16.32 -5.58 6.14
CA PHE A 268 -15.31 -4.58 5.78
C PHE A 268 -15.93 -3.18 5.75
N HIS A 269 -15.36 -2.24 6.51
CA HIS A 269 -15.93 -0.90 6.70
C HIS A 269 -14.91 0.23 6.50
N PHE A 270 -13.63 -0.03 6.68
CA PHE A 270 -12.61 1.01 6.66
C PHE A 270 -11.26 0.46 6.21
N GLY A 271 -10.68 1.05 5.17
CA GLY A 271 -9.34 0.65 4.76
C GLY A 271 -8.90 1.16 3.40
N ARG A 272 -7.65 0.83 3.05
CA ARG A 272 -7.05 1.17 1.76
C ARG A 272 -6.94 -0.07 0.88
N ILE A 273 -7.35 0.09 -0.37
CA ILE A 273 -7.27 -0.89 -1.44
C ILE A 273 -6.19 -0.42 -2.39
N ASP A 274 -5.15 -1.21 -2.57
CA ASP A 274 -4.08 -0.93 -3.52
C ASP A 274 -4.33 -1.73 -4.79
N VAL A 275 -4.50 -1.02 -5.91
CA VAL A 275 -4.83 -1.58 -7.22
C VAL A 275 -3.78 -1.23 -8.26
N LYS A 276 -3.69 -2.06 -9.30
CA LYS A 276 -3.03 -1.71 -10.56
C LYS A 276 -4.05 -1.67 -11.67
N ALA A 277 -4.02 -0.63 -12.49
CA ALA A 277 -4.97 -0.41 -13.58
C ALA A 277 -4.28 -0.21 -14.93
N GLU A 278 -4.94 -0.60 -16.02
CA GLU A 278 -4.42 -0.42 -17.38
C GLU A 278 -4.15 1.06 -17.70
N SER A 279 -5.07 1.93 -17.28
CA SER A 279 -4.97 3.38 -17.45
C SER A 279 -5.77 4.12 -16.37
N ALA A 280 -5.49 5.41 -16.20
CA ALA A 280 -6.33 6.28 -15.35
C ALA A 280 -7.79 6.28 -15.85
N ALA A 281 -8.02 6.45 -17.15
CA ALA A 281 -9.35 6.48 -17.73
C ALA A 281 -10.17 5.20 -17.49
N SER A 282 -9.56 4.02 -17.61
CA SER A 282 -10.25 2.75 -17.31
C SER A 282 -10.57 2.62 -15.83
N LEU A 283 -9.64 3.00 -14.95
CA LEU A 283 -9.88 3.01 -13.51
C LEU A 283 -11.06 3.92 -13.14
N LEU A 284 -11.12 5.13 -13.70
CA LEU A 284 -12.23 6.06 -13.47
C LEU A 284 -13.58 5.56 -14.00
N ARG A 285 -13.61 4.55 -14.88
CA ARG A 285 -14.87 3.86 -15.24
C ARG A 285 -15.17 2.64 -14.35
N GLY A 286 -14.31 2.36 -13.38
CA GLY A 286 -14.37 1.14 -12.58
C GLY A 286 -14.06 -0.10 -13.41
N GLU A 287 -13.13 -0.02 -14.36
CA GLU A 287 -12.79 -1.08 -15.33
C GLU A 287 -11.28 -1.37 -15.36
N LYS A 288 -10.93 -2.58 -15.80
CA LYS A 288 -9.55 -3.00 -16.11
C LYS A 288 -8.52 -2.64 -15.04
N PHE A 289 -8.83 -3.02 -13.80
CA PHE A 289 -7.89 -2.96 -12.70
C PHE A 289 -7.91 -4.28 -11.94
N GLU A 290 -6.86 -4.49 -11.16
CA GLU A 290 -6.71 -5.64 -10.28
C GLU A 290 -6.21 -5.19 -8.91
N ILE A 291 -6.74 -5.79 -7.86
CA ILE A 291 -6.41 -5.55 -6.46
C ILE A 291 -5.19 -6.37 -6.08
N ILE A 292 -4.17 -5.68 -5.56
CA ILE A 292 -2.93 -6.29 -5.06
C ILE A 292 -3.03 -6.53 -3.56
N GLU A 293 -3.65 -5.59 -2.85
CA GLU A 293 -3.68 -5.56 -1.39
C GLU A 293 -4.94 -4.84 -0.89
N ILE A 294 -5.48 -5.35 0.22
CA ILE A 294 -6.53 -4.71 0.99
C ILE A 294 -6.00 -4.58 2.42
N ASN A 295 -5.95 -3.36 2.92
CA ASN A 295 -5.43 -3.01 4.23
C ASN A 295 -6.55 -2.47 5.11
N GLY A 296 -6.53 -2.78 6.41
CA GLY A 296 -7.56 -2.35 7.36
C GLY A 296 -7.26 -1.01 8.04
N VAL A 297 -7.59 -0.91 9.33
CA VAL A 297 -7.55 0.31 10.16
C VAL A 297 -6.18 0.98 10.24
N GLY A 298 -5.09 0.20 10.12
CA GLY A 298 -3.72 0.68 10.16
C GLY A 298 -3.26 1.33 8.86
N SER A 299 -4.07 1.26 7.80
CA SER A 299 -3.77 1.93 6.54
C SER A 299 -3.95 3.43 6.63
N GLU A 300 -3.08 4.14 5.91
CA GLU A 300 -3.08 5.59 5.82
C GLU A 300 -3.68 6.05 4.49
N ALA A 301 -4.42 7.16 4.53
CA ALA A 301 -4.88 7.87 3.33
C ALA A 301 -3.69 8.59 2.69
N THR A 302 -3.02 7.91 1.76
CA THR A 302 -1.70 8.30 1.26
C THR A 302 -1.65 9.58 0.43
N HIS A 303 -2.80 10.15 0.05
CA HIS A 303 -2.86 11.41 -0.70
C HIS A 303 -2.20 12.57 0.05
N ILE A 304 -2.07 12.44 1.38
CA ILE A 304 -1.44 13.45 2.21
C ILE A 304 0.03 13.70 1.86
N TRP A 305 0.69 12.75 1.20
CA TRP A 305 2.10 12.84 0.83
C TRP A 305 2.33 13.55 -0.50
N ASP A 306 1.27 13.96 -1.21
CA ASP A 306 1.40 14.84 -2.39
C ASP A 306 2.14 16.13 -2.02
N SER A 307 3.07 16.57 -2.88
CA SER A 307 3.90 17.75 -2.65
C SER A 307 3.12 19.05 -2.53
N ARG A 308 1.89 19.07 -3.05
CA ARG A 308 0.94 20.18 -2.97
C ARG A 308 0.16 20.18 -1.65
N THR A 309 0.07 19.06 -0.95
CA THR A 309 -0.67 18.96 0.32
C THR A 309 0.01 19.78 1.42
N THR A 310 -0.78 20.62 2.09
CA THR A 310 -0.32 21.38 3.26
C THR A 310 -0.38 20.54 4.54
N LEU A 311 0.42 20.89 5.55
CA LEU A 311 0.41 20.20 6.85
C LEU A 311 -0.99 20.21 7.50
N ARG A 312 -1.74 21.31 7.35
CA ARG A 312 -3.12 21.43 7.84
C ARG A 312 -4.04 20.42 7.16
N GLU A 313 -3.94 20.28 5.84
CA GLU A 313 -4.74 19.31 5.07
C GLU A 313 -4.37 17.88 5.44
N ALA A 314 -3.07 17.58 5.59
CA ALA A 314 -2.60 16.27 6.04
C ALA A 314 -3.20 15.89 7.40
N TYR A 315 -3.12 16.76 8.41
CA TYR A 315 -3.71 16.48 9.71
C TYR A 315 -5.25 16.44 9.69
N ALA A 316 -5.90 17.31 8.91
CA ALA A 316 -7.35 17.28 8.76
C ALA A 316 -7.82 15.94 8.18
N ALA A 317 -7.13 15.43 7.15
CA ALA A 317 -7.40 14.12 6.58
C ALA A 317 -7.17 13.00 7.61
N GLN A 318 -6.03 12.99 8.30
CA GLN A 318 -5.73 11.98 9.33
C GLN A 318 -6.79 11.95 10.44
N PHE A 319 -7.09 13.12 11.03
CA PHE A 319 -8.08 13.20 12.11
C PHE A 319 -9.48 12.81 11.65
N MET A 320 -9.86 13.12 10.41
CA MET A 320 -11.12 12.65 9.84
C MET A 320 -11.15 11.12 9.76
N HIS A 321 -10.14 10.49 9.17
CA HIS A 321 -10.07 9.04 9.01
C HIS A 321 -10.10 8.32 10.37
N TYR A 322 -9.27 8.74 11.33
CA TYR A 322 -9.29 8.16 12.67
C TYR A 322 -10.61 8.42 13.40
N ARG A 323 -11.24 9.58 13.23
CA ARG A 323 -12.56 9.82 13.80
C ARG A 323 -13.59 8.83 13.28
N GLU A 324 -13.58 8.55 11.97
CA GLU A 324 -14.50 7.59 11.37
C GLU A 324 -14.23 6.16 11.86
N THR A 325 -12.98 5.74 12.07
CA THR A 325 -12.71 4.40 12.66
C THR A 325 -13.30 4.24 14.06
N PHE A 326 -13.19 5.26 14.91
CA PHE A 326 -13.85 5.26 16.23
C PHE A 326 -15.38 5.23 16.13
N ARG A 327 -15.97 5.98 15.19
CA ARG A 327 -17.44 6.00 14.98
C ARG A 327 -17.96 4.65 14.48
N ILE A 328 -17.26 4.04 13.52
CA ILE A 328 -17.59 2.70 13.00
C ILE A 328 -17.41 1.68 14.12
N GLY A 329 -16.26 1.69 14.81
CA GLY A 329 -15.99 0.79 15.94
C GLY A 329 -17.05 0.88 17.04
N ALA A 330 -17.53 2.09 17.36
CA ALA A 330 -18.62 2.29 18.32
C ALA A 330 -19.93 1.62 17.86
N LYS A 331 -20.31 1.80 16.59
CA LYS A 331 -21.50 1.17 15.98
C LYS A 331 -21.38 -0.36 15.96
N LYS A 332 -20.21 -0.90 15.63
CA LYS A 332 -19.95 -2.35 15.67
C LYS A 332 -19.99 -2.89 17.10
N ARG A 333 -19.45 -2.15 18.07
CA ARG A 333 -19.54 -2.48 19.49
C ARG A 333 -20.97 -2.53 19.99
N SER A 334 -21.83 -1.58 19.60
CA SER A 334 -23.26 -1.64 19.92
C SER A 334 -23.98 -2.82 19.26
N ALA A 335 -23.48 -3.29 18.11
CA ALA A 335 -23.96 -4.50 17.44
C ALA A 335 -23.37 -5.81 18.03
N GLY A 336 -22.64 -5.75 19.15
CA GLY A 336 -22.13 -6.92 19.88
C GLY A 336 -20.70 -7.33 19.55
N TRP A 337 -20.03 -6.64 18.61
CA TRP A 337 -18.62 -6.90 18.32
C TRP A 337 -17.71 -6.40 19.45
N LYS A 338 -16.59 -7.09 19.66
CA LYS A 338 -15.63 -6.75 20.70
C LYS A 338 -14.35 -6.18 20.09
N PRO A 339 -13.88 -5.01 20.54
CA PRO A 339 -12.53 -4.54 20.29
C PRO A 339 -11.49 -5.56 20.76
N SER A 340 -10.32 -5.57 20.14
CA SER A 340 -9.26 -6.54 20.43
C SER A 340 -8.62 -6.35 21.81
N GLY A 341 -8.74 -5.15 22.39
CA GLY A 341 -8.08 -4.77 23.65
C GLY A 341 -6.62 -4.34 23.45
N ALA A 342 -6.16 -3.42 24.31
CA ALA A 342 -4.83 -2.82 24.21
C ALA A 342 -3.67 -3.83 24.31
N MET A 343 -3.81 -4.87 25.14
CA MET A 343 -2.78 -5.90 25.30
C MET A 343 -2.64 -6.76 24.03
N THR A 344 -3.74 -7.09 23.37
CA THR A 344 -3.72 -7.82 22.09
C THR A 344 -3.07 -6.97 21.01
N MET A 345 -3.43 -5.69 20.91
CA MET A 345 -2.78 -4.75 19.98
C MET A 345 -1.27 -4.69 20.20
N LEU A 346 -0.81 -4.57 21.45
CA LEU A 346 0.62 -4.55 21.77
C LEU A 346 1.32 -5.84 21.35
N ARG A 347 0.71 -7.00 21.61
CA ARG A 347 1.26 -8.31 21.21
C ARG A 347 1.37 -8.44 19.69
N CYS A 348 0.33 -8.08 18.94
CA CYS A 348 0.32 -8.12 17.48
C CYS A 348 1.37 -7.17 16.89
N TRP A 349 1.49 -5.96 17.44
CA TRP A 349 2.50 -4.99 17.04
C TRP A 349 3.94 -5.47 17.30
N LEU A 350 4.22 -6.04 18.49
CA LEU A 350 5.53 -6.60 18.80
C LEU A 350 5.88 -7.77 17.87
N ARG A 351 4.90 -8.65 17.58
CA ARG A 351 5.06 -9.76 16.61
C ARG A 351 5.39 -9.21 15.22
N GLN A 352 4.63 -8.23 14.73
CA GLN A 352 4.88 -7.61 13.43
C GLN A 352 6.27 -6.97 13.37
N ARG A 353 6.69 -6.21 14.39
CA ARG A 353 8.03 -5.61 14.42
C ARG A 353 9.15 -6.64 14.35
N ARG A 354 9.04 -7.73 15.10
CA ARG A 354 10.01 -8.83 15.09
C ARG A 354 10.11 -9.49 13.71
N LEU A 355 8.97 -9.69 13.05
CA LEU A 355 8.90 -10.24 11.70
C LEU A 355 9.56 -9.30 10.69
N LEU A 356 9.17 -8.02 10.67
CA LEU A 356 9.73 -7.02 9.76
C LEU A 356 11.25 -6.88 9.87
N SER A 357 11.80 -6.92 11.09
CA SER A 357 13.25 -6.86 11.30
C SER A 357 14.00 -8.09 10.78
N SER A 358 13.30 -9.18 10.51
CA SER A 358 13.89 -10.44 10.05
C SER A 358 13.81 -10.65 8.55
N TYR A 359 13.09 -9.80 7.83
CA TYR A 359 12.89 -9.93 6.38
C TYR A 359 14.04 -9.32 5.58
N PRO A 360 14.34 -9.87 4.38
CA PRO A 360 15.34 -9.29 3.50
C PRO A 360 14.92 -7.90 2.99
N MET A 361 15.89 -7.16 2.45
CA MET A 361 15.59 -5.93 1.71
C MET A 361 14.66 -6.23 0.53
N ASN A 362 13.74 -5.30 0.30
CA ASN A 362 12.84 -5.35 -0.83
C ASN A 362 13.56 -4.97 -2.13
N ASP A 363 13.04 -5.47 -3.24
CA ASP A 363 13.48 -5.07 -4.58
C ASP A 363 12.94 -3.67 -4.96
#